data_AF-A0A371IDQ3-F1
#
_entry.id   AF-A0A371IDQ3-F1
#
_cell.length_a   1.000
_cell.length_b   1.000
_cell.length_c   1.000
_cell.angle_alpha   90.00
_cell.angle_beta   90.00
_cell.angle_gamma   90.00
#
_symmetry.space_group_name_H-M   'P 1'
#
loop_
_entity.id
_entity.type
_entity.pdbx_description
1 polymer ?
#
loop_
_entity_poly.entity_id
_entity_poly.type
_entity_poly.pdbx_seq_one_letter_code
_entity_poly.pdbx_strand_id
1 'polypeptide(L)'
;MLSFVFQSRITSTTFLKTIIIFNKQQLVFPLNCTYGNPGATCSSYYPTTFDIDDDSSTTTCPEYFKWIHEDLKPWASTGITRDMVERGKNISHFKLIIVNGKAYVEKYSKSFQTRDVFTMWGIVQLLRLYPGKVPDLELMFQCGDKTVVFKRNFQGPNAMSPPPVFHYCGEENSYDIVFPDWTFW
;
A
#
# COMPACT_ATOMS: atom_id res chain seq x y z
N MET A 1 13.43 -39.58 -10.73
CA MET A 1 13.78 -39.59 -9.29
C MET A 1 15.30 -39.62 -9.22
N LEU A 2 15.94 -38.46 -9.21
CA LEU A 2 17.40 -38.33 -9.17
C LEU A 2 17.76 -37.43 -8.00
N SER A 3 18.22 -38.07 -6.94
CA SER A 3 18.89 -37.43 -5.82
C SER A 3 20.30 -37.04 -6.25
N PHE A 4 20.66 -35.77 -6.09
CA PHE A 4 22.06 -35.35 -6.10
C PHE A 4 22.41 -34.81 -4.72
N VAL A 5 23.27 -35.57 -4.04
CA VAL A 5 23.97 -35.17 -2.83
C VAL A 5 25.18 -34.34 -3.27
N PHE A 6 25.27 -33.09 -2.81
CA PHE A 6 26.51 -32.32 -2.86
C PHE A 6 27.04 -32.15 -1.44
N GLN A 7 28.07 -32.94 -1.12
CA GLN A 7 28.89 -32.79 0.07
C GLN A 7 29.96 -31.74 -0.24
N SER A 8 29.95 -30.60 0.44
CA SER A 8 31.12 -29.70 0.47
C SER A 8 31.53 -29.46 1.92
N ARG A 9 32.69 -30.00 2.28
CA ARG A 9 33.44 -29.63 3.50
C ARG A 9 34.01 -28.23 3.26
N ILE A 10 33.51 -27.25 4.00
CA ILE A 10 34.20 -25.98 4.15
C ILE A 10 34.76 -25.93 5.58
N THR A 11 36.08 -25.82 5.63
CA THR A 11 36.93 -25.70 6.79
C THR A 11 36.58 -24.46 7.61
N SER A 12 36.55 -24.66 8.93
CA SER A 12 36.38 -23.63 9.95
C SER A 12 37.35 -22.48 9.73
N THR A 13 36.81 -21.31 9.37
CA THR A 13 37.43 -20.03 9.62
C THR A 13 36.36 -19.14 10.23
N THR A 14 36.72 -18.56 11.36
CA THR A 14 35.89 -17.86 12.33
C THR A 14 35.33 -16.57 11.71
N PHE A 15 34.23 -16.67 10.97
CA PHE A 15 33.38 -15.51 10.70
C PHE A 15 32.49 -15.29 11.91
N LEU A 16 32.92 -14.39 12.80
CA LEU A 16 32.03 -13.74 13.75
C LEU A 16 30.96 -13.00 12.92
N LYS A 17 29.85 -13.68 12.65
CA LYS A 17 28.60 -13.01 12.30
C LYS A 17 28.25 -12.17 13.51
N THR A 18 28.54 -10.88 13.45
CA THR A 18 27.89 -9.88 14.27
C THR A 18 26.40 -9.98 13.95
N ILE A 19 25.69 -10.79 14.71
CA ILE A 19 24.23 -10.73 14.77
C ILE A 19 23.97 -9.38 15.43
N ILE A 20 23.79 -8.34 14.61
CA ILE A 20 23.20 -7.10 15.08
C ILE A 20 21.76 -7.48 15.45
N ILE A 21 21.56 -7.79 16.72
CA ILE A 21 20.24 -7.84 17.31
C ILE A 21 19.75 -6.41 17.24
N PHE A 22 18.96 -6.09 16.21
CA PHE A 22 18.17 -4.87 16.19
C PHE A 22 17.16 -4.98 17.32
N ASN A 23 17.57 -4.56 18.51
CA ASN A 23 16.71 -4.37 19.66
C ASN A 23 15.95 -3.05 19.49
N LYS A 24 15.31 -2.85 18.33
CA LYS A 24 14.22 -1.88 18.24
C LYS A 24 13.07 -2.53 18.97
N GLN A 25 12.58 -1.90 20.04
CA GLN A 25 11.31 -2.29 20.65
C GLN A 25 10.27 -2.27 19.53
N GLN A 26 9.94 -3.45 19.01
CA GLN A 26 8.93 -3.57 17.97
C GLN A 26 7.62 -3.25 18.68
N LEU A 27 7.00 -2.12 18.36
CA LEU A 27 5.68 -1.79 18.85
C LEU A 27 4.73 -2.89 18.39
N VAL A 28 4.44 -3.82 19.30
CA VAL A 28 3.51 -4.92 19.05
C VAL A 28 2.12 -4.38 19.31
N PHE A 29 1.32 -4.33 18.26
CA PHE A 29 -0.10 -4.08 18.38
C PHE A 29 -0.82 -5.44 18.27
N PRO A 30 -1.20 -6.10 19.38
CA PRO A 30 -1.94 -7.37 19.32
C PRO A 30 -3.42 -7.14 19.01
N LEU A 31 -3.98 -7.89 18.07
CA LEU A 31 -5.43 -7.85 17.79
C LEU A 31 -6.14 -8.73 18.82
N ASN A 32 -6.91 -8.12 19.72
CA ASN A 32 -7.73 -8.87 20.67
C ASN A 32 -9.13 -9.08 20.08
N CYS A 33 -9.30 -10.16 19.34
CA CYS A 33 -10.57 -10.53 18.72
C CYS A 33 -11.35 -11.45 19.65
N THR A 34 -12.46 -10.99 20.22
CA THR A 34 -13.41 -11.84 20.95
C THR A 34 -14.38 -12.49 19.96
N TYR A 35 -14.31 -13.82 19.82
CA TYR A 35 -15.22 -14.57 18.97
C TYR A 35 -16.65 -14.48 19.53
N GLY A 36 -17.59 -13.89 18.78
CA GLY A 36 -19.01 -13.87 19.16
C GLY A 36 -19.70 -12.50 19.16
N ASN A 37 -18.99 -11.39 18.93
CA ASN A 37 -19.62 -10.07 18.74
C ASN A 37 -19.21 -9.44 17.41
N PRO A 38 -20.00 -9.65 16.33
CA PRO A 38 -19.72 -9.05 15.01
C PRO A 38 -19.78 -7.51 14.98
N GLY A 39 -20.22 -6.88 16.07
CA GLY A 39 -20.20 -5.41 16.27
C GLY A 39 -19.17 -4.91 17.29
N ALA A 40 -18.29 -5.76 17.82
CA ALA A 40 -17.26 -5.32 18.75
C ALA A 40 -16.27 -4.38 18.05
N THR A 41 -16.23 -3.13 18.47
CA THR A 41 -15.21 -2.18 18.05
C THR A 41 -13.89 -2.55 18.73
N CYS A 42 -12.78 -2.50 18.00
CA CYS A 42 -11.46 -2.70 18.61
C CYS A 42 -11.25 -1.65 19.71
N SER A 43 -10.71 -2.07 20.85
CA SER A 43 -10.43 -1.17 21.97
C SER A 43 -9.51 -0.02 21.52
N SER A 44 -9.86 1.23 21.84
CA SER A 44 -9.19 2.43 21.32
C SER A 44 -7.84 2.76 22.00
N TYR A 45 -7.18 1.78 22.64
CA TYR A 45 -5.89 1.99 23.32
C TYR A 45 -4.70 2.07 22.34
N TYR A 46 -4.96 2.22 21.05
CA TYR A 46 -3.89 2.43 20.08
C TYR A 46 -3.37 3.86 20.18
N PRO A 47 -2.03 4.05 20.21
CA PRO A 47 -1.44 5.37 20.17
C PRO A 47 -1.97 6.15 18.95
N THR A 48 -2.24 7.43 19.13
CA THR A 48 -2.60 8.35 18.03
C THR A 48 -1.38 9.01 17.41
N THR A 49 -0.24 8.95 18.08
CA THR A 49 1.05 9.49 17.65
C THR A 49 2.11 8.41 17.66
N PHE A 50 3.06 8.52 16.74
CA PHE A 50 4.17 7.61 16.58
C PHE A 50 5.48 8.38 16.64
N ASP A 51 6.15 8.29 17.78
CA ASP A 51 7.46 8.88 18.01
C ASP A 51 8.50 7.77 17.83
N ILE A 52 9.10 7.71 16.64
CA ILE A 52 10.36 6.99 16.46
C ILE A 52 11.46 8.05 16.57
N ASP A 53 12.39 7.83 17.48
CA ASP A 53 13.72 8.44 17.42
C ASP A 53 14.38 7.97 16.12
N ASP A 54 14.27 8.80 15.08
CA ASP A 54 14.81 8.52 13.75
C ASP A 54 16.31 8.82 13.74
N ASP A 55 17.06 8.06 14.54
CA ASP A 55 18.50 8.23 14.73
C ASP A 55 19.33 7.59 13.59
N SER A 56 18.78 7.52 12.38
CA SER A 56 19.36 6.81 11.24
C SER A 56 19.23 7.60 9.93
N SER A 57 19.90 8.75 9.88
CA SER A 57 20.01 9.63 8.71
C SER A 57 20.86 9.06 7.55
N THR A 58 21.00 7.74 7.42
CA THR A 58 21.90 7.08 6.45
C THR A 58 21.24 6.02 5.58
N THR A 59 19.92 5.86 5.63
CA THR A 59 19.26 4.78 4.89
C THR A 59 18.85 5.25 3.49
N THR A 60 19.54 4.77 2.46
CA THR A 60 19.11 4.93 1.06
C THR A 60 17.73 4.30 0.86
N CYS A 61 16.81 5.02 0.19
CA CYS A 61 15.49 4.49 -0.13
C CYS A 61 15.63 3.17 -0.90
N PRO A 62 15.02 2.06 -0.42
CA PRO A 62 15.10 0.78 -1.10
C PRO A 62 14.69 0.86 -2.57
N GLU A 63 15.41 0.15 -3.46
CA GLU A 63 15.25 0.28 -4.92
C GLU A 63 13.81 0.02 -5.39
N TYR A 64 13.08 -0.89 -4.74
CA TYR A 64 11.70 -1.21 -5.12
C TYR A 64 10.74 -0.02 -4.96
N PHE A 65 11.04 0.97 -4.12
CA PHE A 65 10.23 2.19 -3.98
C PHE A 65 10.41 3.18 -5.13
N LYS A 66 11.39 2.98 -6.03
CA LYS A 66 11.57 3.84 -7.21
C LYS A 66 10.32 3.91 -8.09
N TRP A 67 9.54 2.82 -8.11
CA TRP A 67 8.31 2.72 -8.90
C TRP A 67 7.22 3.68 -8.42
N ILE A 68 7.19 4.05 -7.13
CA ILE A 68 6.27 5.08 -6.63
C ILE A 68 6.48 6.40 -7.38
N HIS A 69 7.74 6.77 -7.63
CA HIS A 69 8.06 8.00 -8.34
C HIS A 69 7.66 7.93 -9.82
N GLU A 70 7.82 6.78 -10.46
CA GLU A 70 7.41 6.59 -11.86
C GLU A 70 5.89 6.54 -12.01
N ASP A 71 5.18 5.85 -11.11
CA ASP A 71 3.72 5.73 -11.14
C ASP A 71 3.05 7.09 -10.89
N LEU A 72 3.60 7.92 -10.00
CA LEU A 72 3.06 9.25 -9.66
C LEU A 72 3.56 10.38 -10.58
N LYS A 73 4.55 10.11 -11.43
CA LYS A 73 5.14 11.06 -12.38
C LYS A 73 4.13 11.85 -13.21
N PRO A 74 3.00 11.27 -13.70
CA PRO A 74 2.03 12.01 -14.51
C PRO A 74 1.44 13.25 -13.83
N TRP A 75 1.47 13.30 -12.49
CA TRP A 75 0.92 14.40 -11.70
C TRP A 75 1.98 15.20 -10.95
N ALA A 76 3.28 14.90 -11.11
CA ALA A 76 4.34 15.48 -10.31
C ALA A 76 4.45 17.02 -10.42
N SER A 77 4.20 17.58 -11.61
CA SER A 77 4.27 19.02 -11.86
C SER A 77 2.94 19.76 -11.71
N THR A 78 1.82 19.08 -11.94
CA THR A 78 0.47 19.70 -11.91
C THR A 78 -0.26 19.49 -10.60
N GLY A 79 0.18 18.51 -9.80
CA GLY A 79 -0.58 17.99 -8.68
C GLY A 79 -1.82 17.20 -9.13
N ILE A 80 -2.55 16.70 -8.13
CA ILE A 80 -3.81 15.98 -8.28
C ILE A 80 -4.94 16.91 -7.83
N THR A 81 -5.87 17.22 -8.73
CA THR A 81 -7.03 18.05 -8.42
C THR A 81 -8.23 17.20 -8.00
N ARG A 82 -9.17 17.81 -7.26
CA ARG A 82 -10.46 17.18 -6.90
C ARG A 82 -11.18 16.63 -8.15
N ASP A 83 -11.23 17.41 -9.22
CA ASP A 83 -11.86 17.02 -10.48
C ASP A 83 -11.19 15.77 -11.11
N MET A 84 -9.86 15.65 -11.05
CA MET A 84 -9.15 14.43 -11.49
C MET A 84 -9.56 13.19 -10.69
N VAL A 85 -9.67 13.32 -9.37
CA VAL A 85 -10.10 12.23 -8.48
C VAL A 85 -11.53 11.80 -8.80
N GLU A 86 -12.47 12.75 -8.90
CA GLU A 86 -13.88 12.46 -9.19
C GLU A 86 -14.09 11.78 -10.56
N ARG A 87 -13.27 12.10 -11.58
CA ARG A 87 -13.30 11.36 -12.87
C ARG A 87 -12.97 9.87 -12.72
N GLY A 88 -12.23 9.48 -11.69
CA GLY A 88 -11.90 8.09 -11.37
C GLY A 88 -13.09 7.28 -10.85
N LYS A 89 -14.18 7.91 -10.42
CA LYS A 89 -15.33 7.26 -9.77
C LYS A 89 -15.93 6.12 -10.61
N ASN A 90 -16.16 6.36 -11.90
CA ASN A 90 -16.84 5.39 -12.78
C ASN A 90 -15.99 4.16 -13.13
N ILE A 91 -14.68 4.23 -12.89
CA ILE A 91 -13.73 3.15 -13.19
C ILE A 91 -13.15 2.54 -11.91
N SER A 92 -13.71 2.86 -10.75
CA SER A 92 -13.26 2.37 -9.44
C SER A 92 -14.34 1.51 -8.78
N HIS A 93 -13.90 0.57 -7.94
CA HIS A 93 -14.78 -0.23 -7.10
C HIS A 93 -15.16 0.48 -5.81
N PHE A 94 -14.21 1.22 -5.22
CA PHE A 94 -14.46 1.99 -4.02
C PHE A 94 -13.54 3.22 -3.94
N LYS A 95 -13.98 4.19 -3.16
CA LYS A 95 -13.18 5.32 -2.71
C LYS A 95 -12.81 5.12 -1.24
N LEU A 96 -11.55 5.36 -0.91
CA LEU A 96 -11.04 5.44 0.45
C LEU A 96 -10.76 6.90 0.80
N ILE A 97 -11.20 7.35 1.97
CA ILE A 97 -10.85 8.65 2.53
C ILE A 97 -10.21 8.42 3.88
N ILE A 98 -9.06 9.04 4.14
CA ILE A 98 -8.43 9.07 5.45
C ILE A 98 -8.51 10.50 5.97
N VAL A 99 -9.11 10.68 7.14
CA VAL A 99 -9.16 11.97 7.85
C VAL A 99 -8.84 11.73 9.32
N ASN A 100 -7.85 12.43 9.86
CA ASN A 100 -7.42 12.32 11.25
C ASN A 100 -7.17 10.87 11.67
N GLY A 101 -6.48 10.10 10.83
CA GLY A 101 -6.14 8.69 11.08
C GLY A 101 -7.33 7.71 11.02
N LYS A 102 -8.51 8.16 10.58
CA LYS A 102 -9.69 7.31 10.39
C LYS A 102 -9.97 7.08 8.91
N ALA A 103 -10.12 5.81 8.54
CA ALA A 103 -10.50 5.41 7.19
C ALA A 103 -12.03 5.37 7.02
N TYR A 104 -12.51 5.97 5.94
CA TYR A 104 -13.89 5.95 5.48
C TYR A 104 -13.92 5.36 4.07
N VAL A 105 -14.95 4.57 3.77
CA VAL A 105 -15.06 3.89 2.47
C VAL A 105 -16.43 4.18 1.86
N GLU A 106 -16.43 4.62 0.61
CA GLU A 106 -17.62 4.69 -0.23
C GLU A 106 -17.50 3.63 -1.33
N LYS A 107 -18.43 2.66 -1.40
CA LYS A 107 -18.42 1.63 -2.45
C LYS A 107 -19.18 2.12 -3.68
N TYR A 108 -18.59 1.93 -4.85
CA TYR A 108 -19.18 2.31 -6.14
C TYR A 108 -19.69 1.12 -6.93
N SER A 109 -18.97 0.00 -6.89
CA SER A 109 -19.36 -1.22 -7.58
C SER A 109 -18.89 -2.46 -6.82
N LYS A 110 -19.42 -3.62 -7.20
CA LYS A 110 -19.11 -4.89 -6.55
C LYS A 110 -17.72 -5.36 -6.98
N SER A 111 -16.80 -5.45 -6.03
CA SER A 111 -15.48 -6.07 -6.26
C SER A 111 -15.61 -7.59 -6.42
N PHE A 112 -14.68 -8.19 -7.16
CA PHE A 112 -14.61 -9.64 -7.27
C PHE A 112 -14.18 -10.24 -5.92
N GLN A 113 -14.94 -11.24 -5.45
CA GLN A 113 -14.71 -11.92 -4.17
C GLN A 113 -14.54 -10.93 -2.99
N THR A 114 -13.42 -11.00 -2.26
CA THR A 114 -13.12 -10.21 -1.07
C THR A 114 -11.92 -9.30 -1.29
N ARG A 115 -11.57 -9.00 -2.55
CA ARG A 115 -10.39 -8.21 -2.91
C ARG A 115 -10.41 -6.83 -2.25
N ASP A 116 -11.56 -6.16 -2.31
CA ASP A 116 -11.77 -4.86 -1.67
C ASP A 116 -11.63 -4.96 -0.14
N VAL A 117 -12.15 -6.01 0.48
CA VAL A 117 -12.06 -6.24 1.93
C VAL A 117 -10.61 -6.40 2.39
N PHE A 118 -9.79 -7.18 1.69
CA PHE A 118 -8.39 -7.38 2.05
C PHE A 118 -7.55 -6.11 1.85
N THR A 119 -7.78 -5.35 0.77
CA THR A 119 -7.14 -4.04 0.60
C THR A 119 -7.50 -3.10 1.75
N MET A 120 -8.78 -3.02 2.13
CA MET A 120 -9.24 -2.23 3.28
C MET A 120 -8.60 -2.71 4.58
N TRP A 121 -8.47 -4.01 4.80
CA TRP A 121 -7.84 -4.57 5.99
C TRP A 121 -6.36 -4.19 6.08
N GLY A 122 -5.62 -4.25 4.97
CA GLY A 122 -4.24 -3.79 4.89
C GLY A 122 -4.07 -2.31 5.25
N ILE A 123 -4.97 -1.45 4.78
CA ILE A 123 -4.97 -0.02 5.14
C ILE A 123 -5.23 0.16 6.64
N VAL A 124 -6.14 -0.62 7.23
CA VAL A 124 -6.38 -0.59 8.68
C VAL A 124 -5.13 -1.02 9.45
N GLN A 125 -4.38 -2.02 8.97
CA GLN A 125 -3.10 -2.38 9.57
C GLN A 125 -2.06 -1.26 9.42
N LEU A 126 -1.99 -0.60 8.26
CA LEU A 126 -1.08 0.53 8.03
C LEU A 126 -1.34 1.68 9.01
N LEU A 127 -2.60 2.09 9.17
CA LEU A 127 -3.00 3.15 10.09
C LEU A 127 -2.68 2.81 11.55
N ARG A 128 -2.76 1.53 11.91
CA ARG A 128 -2.46 1.02 13.25
C ARG A 128 -0.96 0.93 13.54
N LEU A 129 -0.16 0.54 12.55
CA LEU A 129 1.30 0.43 12.67
C LEU A 129 1.99 1.80 12.67
N TYR A 130 1.41 2.78 11.99
CA TYR A 130 1.99 4.12 11.82
C TYR A 130 1.00 5.24 12.17
N PRO A 131 0.52 5.30 13.43
CA PRO A 131 -0.47 6.27 13.82
C PRO A 131 0.06 7.70 13.70
N GLY A 132 -0.75 8.58 13.09
CA GLY A 132 -0.39 9.98 12.85
C GLY A 132 0.64 10.21 11.74
N LYS A 133 1.14 9.16 11.06
CA LYS A 133 2.08 9.30 9.94
C LYS A 133 1.41 9.26 8.56
N VAL A 134 0.23 8.66 8.46
CA VAL A 134 -0.56 8.67 7.22
C VAL A 134 -1.33 9.99 7.14
N PRO A 135 -1.11 10.83 6.11
CA PRO A 135 -1.78 12.11 6.00
C PRO A 135 -3.25 11.95 5.63
N ASP A 136 -4.00 13.06 5.74
CA ASP A 136 -5.35 13.13 5.21
C ASP A 136 -5.31 13.02 3.68
N LEU A 137 -6.06 12.08 3.12
CA LEU A 137 -6.00 11.74 1.70
C LEU A 137 -7.30 11.10 1.19
N GLU A 138 -7.45 11.07 -0.12
CA GLU A 138 -8.59 10.45 -0.82
C GLU A 138 -8.08 9.67 -2.02
N LEU A 139 -8.38 8.36 -2.07
CA LEU A 139 -7.89 7.42 -3.09
C LEU A 139 -9.04 6.70 -3.78
N MET A 140 -8.88 6.49 -5.08
CA MET A 140 -9.78 5.70 -5.92
C MET A 140 -9.15 4.31 -6.14
N PHE A 141 -9.88 3.23 -5.89
CA PHE A 141 -9.36 1.86 -6.02
C PHE A 141 -10.08 1.05 -7.09
N GLN A 142 -9.29 0.42 -7.96
CA GLN A 142 -9.69 -0.59 -8.94
C GLN A 142 -9.24 -1.97 -8.44
N CYS A 143 -10.12 -2.97 -8.55
CA CYS A 143 -9.95 -4.33 -8.03
C CYS A 143 -10.12 -5.44 -9.10
N GLY A 144 -10.16 -5.06 -10.38
CA GLY A 144 -10.23 -5.99 -11.51
C GLY A 144 -8.84 -6.47 -11.95
N ASP A 145 -8.75 -7.43 -12.86
CA ASP A 145 -7.43 -7.94 -13.31
C ASP A 145 -6.81 -7.14 -14.47
N LYS A 146 -7.57 -6.18 -15.03
CA LYS A 146 -7.16 -5.39 -16.21
C LYS A 146 -7.10 -3.92 -15.86
N THR A 147 -6.01 -3.27 -16.26
CA THR A 147 -5.81 -1.83 -16.15
C THR A 147 -6.93 -1.04 -16.81
N VAL A 148 -7.16 0.18 -16.32
CA VAL A 148 -8.30 1.01 -16.75
C VAL A 148 -7.92 2.42 -17.19
N VAL A 149 -6.71 2.91 -16.86
CA VAL A 149 -6.26 4.28 -17.15
C VAL A 149 -5.25 4.30 -18.31
N PHE A 150 -5.66 3.83 -19.49
CA PHE A 150 -4.75 3.68 -20.63
C PHE A 150 -4.13 5.01 -21.11
N LYS A 151 -2.80 5.03 -21.30
CA LYS A 151 -2.03 6.23 -21.68
C LYS A 151 -2.54 6.90 -22.97
N ARG A 152 -2.94 6.08 -23.95
CA ARG A 152 -3.47 6.55 -25.25
C ARG A 152 -4.68 7.48 -25.15
N ASN A 153 -5.44 7.42 -24.04
CA ASN A 153 -6.63 8.26 -23.84
C ASN A 153 -6.28 9.67 -23.30
N PHE A 154 -5.03 9.90 -22.90
CA PHE A 154 -4.57 11.13 -22.28
C PHE A 154 -3.39 11.76 -23.05
N GLN A 155 -3.32 11.51 -24.35
CA GLN A 155 -2.32 12.06 -25.26
C GLN A 155 -2.94 13.09 -26.21
N GLY A 156 -2.22 14.16 -26.49
CA GLY A 156 -2.59 15.18 -27.48
C GLY A 156 -2.80 16.59 -26.91
N PRO A 157 -3.00 17.60 -27.79
CA PRO A 157 -2.98 19.02 -27.40
C PRO A 157 -4.07 19.44 -26.41
N ASN A 158 -5.19 18.70 -26.37
CA ASN A 158 -6.34 18.98 -25.50
C ASN A 158 -6.64 17.81 -24.55
N ALA A 159 -5.65 16.94 -24.31
CA ALA A 159 -5.85 15.81 -23.42
C ALA A 159 -5.96 16.28 -21.97
N MET A 160 -6.98 15.78 -21.26
CA MET A 160 -7.09 15.98 -19.82
C MET A 160 -6.03 15.15 -19.10
N SER A 161 -5.58 15.58 -17.92
CA SER A 161 -4.73 14.74 -17.09
C SER A 161 -5.47 13.47 -16.65
N PRO A 162 -4.77 12.32 -16.55
CA PRO A 162 -5.38 11.07 -16.14
C PRO A 162 -5.95 11.14 -14.71
N PRO A 163 -7.02 10.38 -14.39
CA PRO A 163 -7.45 10.20 -13.01
C PRO A 163 -6.45 9.30 -12.25
N PRO A 164 -6.07 9.63 -11.00
CA PRO A 164 -5.19 8.79 -10.19
C PRO A 164 -5.97 7.63 -9.59
N VAL A 165 -5.86 6.44 -10.18
CA VAL A 165 -6.55 5.23 -9.73
C VAL A 165 -5.53 4.20 -9.25
N PHE A 166 -5.68 3.75 -8.02
CA PHE A 166 -4.87 2.71 -7.40
C PHE A 166 -5.37 1.33 -7.79
N HIS A 167 -4.44 0.44 -8.09
CA HIS A 167 -4.75 -0.85 -8.66
C HIS A 167 -3.63 -1.85 -8.36
N TYR A 168 -3.95 -3.12 -8.13
CA TYR A 168 -2.90 -4.13 -7.93
C TYR A 168 -2.26 -4.61 -9.26
N CYS A 169 -2.94 -4.44 -10.39
CA CYS A 169 -2.39 -4.70 -11.71
C CYS A 169 -1.89 -3.40 -12.36
N GLY A 170 -0.70 -3.45 -12.94
CA GLY A 170 -0.13 -2.39 -13.75
C GLY A 170 0.40 -2.94 -15.08
N GLU A 171 0.47 -2.08 -16.09
CA GLU A 171 1.11 -2.39 -17.37
C GLU A 171 1.74 -1.13 -17.96
N GLU A 172 2.71 -1.30 -18.87
CA GLU A 172 3.47 -0.20 -19.46
C GLU A 172 2.59 0.86 -20.14
N ASN A 173 1.47 0.43 -20.73
CA ASN A 173 0.55 1.30 -21.46
C ASN A 173 -0.57 1.90 -20.60
N SER A 174 -0.45 1.85 -19.28
CA SER A 174 -1.42 2.44 -18.35
C SER A 174 -0.80 3.42 -17.35
N TYR A 175 -1.66 4.29 -16.80
CA TYR A 175 -1.38 5.19 -15.67
C TYR A 175 -2.03 4.71 -14.37
N ASP A 176 -2.50 3.46 -14.30
CA ASP A 176 -2.90 2.84 -13.03
C ASP A 176 -1.71 2.87 -12.05
N ILE A 177 -1.96 3.33 -10.82
CA ILE A 177 -0.94 3.43 -9.77
C ILE A 177 -0.87 2.11 -9.03
N VAL A 178 0.29 1.44 -9.03
CA VAL A 178 0.38 0.12 -8.44
C VAL A 178 0.26 0.19 -6.92
N PHE A 179 -0.60 -0.65 -6.36
CA PHE A 179 -0.78 -0.84 -4.93
C PHE A 179 -0.55 -2.31 -4.57
N PRO A 180 -0.02 -2.64 -3.36
CA PRO A 180 0.16 -4.03 -2.94
C PRO A 180 -1.11 -4.86 -3.13
N ASP A 181 -0.93 -6.05 -3.72
CA ASP A 181 -2.04 -6.94 -4.04
C ASP A 181 -2.79 -7.39 -2.78
N TRP A 182 -4.07 -7.70 -2.96
CA TRP A 182 -4.95 -8.16 -1.87
C TRP A 182 -4.49 -9.49 -1.26
N THR A 183 -3.71 -10.31 -1.97
CA THR A 183 -3.18 -11.60 -1.49
C THR A 183 -2.03 -11.50 -0.49
N PHE A 184 -1.49 -10.31 -0.24
CA PHE A 184 -0.51 -10.10 0.83
C PHE A 184 -1.11 -10.25 2.24
N TRP A 185 -2.44 -10.25 2.35
CA TRP A 185 -3.21 -10.30 3.59
C TRP A 185 -4.10 -11.55 3.64
#